data_AF-A0AAV6J8X2-F1
#
_entry.id   AF-A0AAV6J8X2-F1
#
_cell.length_a   1.000
_cell.length_b   1.000
_cell.length_c   1.000
_cell.angle_alpha   90.00
_cell.angle_beta   90.00
_cell.angle_gamma   90.00
#
_symmetry.space_group_name_H-M   'P 1'
#
loop_
_entity.id
_entity.type
_entity.pdbx_description
1 polymer ?
#
loop_
_entity_poly.entity_id
_entity_poly.type
_entity_poly.pdbx_seq_one_letter_code
_entity_poly.pdbx_strand_id
1 'polypeptide(L)' 'MVRALMCLELILNAVNINFVTFSDFFDNRQLKGAIFSIFVIAIAAAEAAIGLAIVSSICRNRKSTRINQSNLLNK' A
#
# COMPACT_ATOMS: atom_id res chain seq x y z
N MET A 1 -10.70 -3.49 -8.55
CA MET A 1 -10.17 -2.51 -7.58
C MET A 1 -9.16 -3.14 -6.62
N VAL A 2 -9.48 -4.28 -6.00
CA VAL A 2 -8.56 -5.01 -5.08
C VAL A 2 -7.17 -5.32 -5.67
N ARG A 3 -7.08 -5.68 -6.96
CA ARG A 3 -5.77 -5.91 -7.62
C ARG A 3 -4.84 -4.70 -7.54
N ALA A 4 -5.36 -3.48 -7.59
CA ALA A 4 -4.54 -2.27 -7.49
C ALA A 4 -3.99 -2.07 -6.07
N LEU A 5 -4.80 -2.35 -5.03
CA LEU A 5 -4.35 -2.36 -3.64
C LEU A 5 -3.25 -3.39 -3.42
N MET A 6 -3.41 -4.60 -3.98
CA MET A 6 -2.37 -5.63 -3.87
C MET A 6 -1.05 -5.24 -4.58
N CYS A 7 -1.12 -4.52 -5.70
CA CYS A 7 0.07 -3.96 -6.33
C CYS A 7 0.75 -2.90 -5.45
N LEU A 8 -0.03 -2.09 -4.72
CA LEU A 8 0.50 -1.07 -3.84
C LEU A 8 1.23 -1.68 -2.63
N GLU A 9 0.65 -2.70 -2.01
CA GLU A 9 1.33 -3.49 -0.96
C GLU A 9 2.67 -4.08 -1.45
N LEU A 10 2.70 -4.58 -2.68
CA LEU A 10 3.93 -5.13 -3.28
C LEU A 10 5.02 -4.06 -3.44
N ILE A 11 4.64 -2.84 -3.84
CA ILE A 11 5.56 -1.71 -3.96
C ILE A 11 6.09 -1.30 -2.57
N LEU A 12 5.21 -1.21 -1.56
CA LEU A 12 5.61 -0.88 -0.19
C LEU A 12 6.56 -1.93 0.40
N ASN A 13 6.35 -3.22 0.10
CA ASN A 13 7.27 -4.27 0.51
C ASN A 13 8.65 -4.17 -0.20
N ALA A 14 8.67 -3.78 -1.49
CA ALA A 14 9.92 -3.51 -2.20
C ALA A 14 10.71 -2.34 -1.59
N VAL A 15 10.01 -1.29 -1.15
CA VAL A 15 10.62 -0.16 -0.42
C VAL A 15 11.23 -0.62 0.91
N ASN A 16 10.55 -1.50 1.66
CA ASN A 16 11.06 -2.06 2.91
C ASN A 16 12.35 -2.86 2.72
N ILE A 17 12.39 -3.72 1.70
CA ILE A 17 13.60 -4.48 1.36
C ILE A 17 14.75 -3.52 1.05
N ASN A 18 14.51 -2.51 0.21
CA ASN A 18 15.52 -1.50 -0.09
C ASN A 18 16.03 -0.80 1.17
N PHE A 19 15.15 -0.37 2.08
CA PHE A 19 15.58 0.29 3.32
C PHE A 19 16.46 -0.59 4.20
N VAL A 20 16.09 -1.85 4.37
CA VAL A 20 16.88 -2.80 5.17
C VAL A 20 18.22 -3.08 4.52
N THR A 21 18.24 -3.33 3.20
CA THR A 21 19.46 -3.56 2.44
C THR A 21 20.39 -2.35 2.48
N PHE A 22 19.89 -1.15 2.21
CA PHE A 22 20.72 0.08 2.29
C PHE A 22 21.26 0.32 3.70
N SER A 23 20.48 0.04 4.74
CA SER A 23 20.95 0.18 6.12
C SER A 23 22.07 -0.80 6.44
N ASP A 24 22.03 -2.02 5.93
CA ASP A 24 23.08 -3.03 6.11
C ASP A 24 24.37 -2.65 5.35
N PHE A 25 24.24 -2.15 4.11
CA PHE A 25 25.40 -1.75 3.29
C PHE A 25 26.10 -0.47 3.76
N PHE A 26 25.37 0.55 4.23
CA PHE A 26 25.94 1.87 4.52
C PHE A 26 26.17 2.15 6.02
N ASP A 27 25.34 1.61 6.93
CA ASP A 27 25.41 1.98 8.35
C ASP A 27 24.88 0.87 9.27
N ASN A 28 25.63 -0.23 9.33
CA ASN A 28 25.20 -1.44 10.05
C ASN A 28 25.12 -1.26 11.58
N ARG A 29 25.61 -0.15 12.15
CA ARG A 29 25.53 0.14 13.59
C ARG A 29 24.27 0.88 14.01
N GLN A 30 23.65 1.65 13.10
CA GLN A 30 22.58 2.57 13.50
C GLN A 30 21.16 2.04 13.26
N LEU A 31 20.98 0.86 12.64
CA LEU A 31 19.68 0.16 12.45
C LEU A 31 18.53 1.04 11.90
N LYS A 32 18.85 2.18 11.26
CA LYS A 32 17.86 3.19 10.88
C LYS A 32 16.87 2.67 9.83
N GLY A 33 17.34 1.86 8.87
CA GLY A 33 16.46 1.29 7.85
C GLY A 33 15.47 0.27 8.42
N ALA A 34 15.87 -0.50 9.44
CA ALA A 34 14.98 -1.43 10.12
C ALA A 34 13.86 -0.68 10.87
N ILE A 35 14.21 0.38 11.60
CA ILE A 35 13.24 1.23 12.31
C ILE A 35 12.27 1.89 11.32
N PHE A 36 12.78 2.45 10.22
CA PHE A 36 11.94 3.11 9.22
C PHE A 36 10.98 2.12 8.51
N SER A 37 11.44 0.90 8.22
CA SER A 37 10.62 -0.17 7.64
C SER A 37 9.39 -0.51 8.51
N ILE A 38 9.52 -0.47 9.85
CA ILE A 38 8.38 -0.68 10.76
C ILE A 38 7.30 0.39 10.59
N PHE A 39 7.69 1.66 10.41
CA PHE A 39 6.74 2.74 10.14
C PHE A 39 6.04 2.56 8.79
N VAL A 40 6.77 2.13 7.75
CA VAL A 40 6.18 1.83 6.44
C VAL A 40 5.17 0.69 6.54
N ILE A 41 5.47 -0.37 7.29
CA ILE A 41 4.52 -1.47 7.55
C ILE A 41 3.26 -0.96 8.27
N ALA A 42 3.40 -0.06 9.25
CA ALA A 42 2.26 0.52 9.95
C ALA A 42 1.37 1.37 9.01
N ILE A 43 1.99 2.13 8.10
CA ILE A 43 1.28 2.91 7.08
C ILE A 43 0.58 1.97 6.08
N ALA A 44 1.25 0.91 5.62
CA ALA A 44 0.66 -0.09 4.72
C ALA A 44 -0.58 -0.74 5.36
N ALA A 45 -0.51 -1.12 6.64
CA ALA A 45 -1.66 -1.67 7.37
C ALA A 45 -2.84 -0.68 7.45
N ALA A 46 -2.56 0.60 7.71
CA ALA A 46 -3.58 1.64 7.74
C ALA A 46 -4.19 1.88 6.35
N GLU A 47 -3.36 1.93 5.32
CA GLU A 47 -3.78 2.14 3.93
C GLU A 47 -4.66 0.98 3.43
N ALA A 48 -4.26 -0.28 3.66
CA ALA A 48 -5.04 -1.45 3.30
C ALA A 48 -6.43 -1.45 3.97
N ALA A 49 -6.53 -1.04 5.24
CA ALA A 49 -7.80 -0.94 5.96
C ALA A 49 -8.72 0.13 5.34
N ILE A 50 -8.19 1.32 5.05
CA ILE A 50 -8.94 2.42 4.44
C ILE A 50 -9.34 2.07 2.99
N GLY A 51 -8.40 1.55 2.22
CA GLY A 51 -8.58 1.15 0.84
C GLY A 51 -9.66 0.08 0.69
N LEU A 52 -9.65 -0.94 1.55
CA LEU A 52 -10.68 -1.98 1.55
C LEU A 52 -12.05 -1.43 1.98
N ALA A 53 -12.10 -0.51 2.94
CA ALA A 53 -13.36 0.15 3.33
C ALA A 53 -13.98 0.95 2.18
N ILE A 54 -13.15 1.68 1.41
CA ILE A 54 -13.58 2.40 0.21
C ILE A 54 -14.09 1.43 -0.86
N VAL A 55 -13.33 0.35 -1.14
CA VAL A 55 -13.74 -0.68 -2.10
C VAL A 55 -15.08 -1.29 -1.70
N SER A 56 -15.27 -1.62 -0.42
CA SER A 56 -16.51 -2.18 0.11
C SER A 56 -17.71 -1.23 -0.08
N SER A 57 -17.53 0.05 0.23
CA SER A 57 -18.55 1.08 0.03
C SER A 57 -18.97 1.22 -1.43
N ILE A 58 -18.00 1.25 -2.35
CA ILE A 58 -18.25 1.34 -3.80
C ILE A 58 -18.94 0.06 -4.31
N CYS A 59 -18.48 -1.12 -3.88
CA CYS A 59 -19.09 -2.40 -4.25
C CYS A 59 -20.55 -2.48 -3.82
N ARG A 60 -20.89 -1.96 -2.64
CA ARG A 60 -22.28 -1.94 -2.14
C ARG A 60 -23.19 -1.03 -2.98
N ASN A 61 -22.67 0.06 -3.53
CA ASN A 61 -23.44 0.98 -4.36
C ASN A 61 -23.51 0.53 -5.85
N ARG A 62 -22.44 -0.06 -6.38
CA ARG A 62 -22.28 -0.30 -7.84
C ARG A 62 -22.46 -1.75 -8.29
N LYS A 63 -22.60 -2.72 -7.36
CA LYS A 63 -22.62 -4.19 -7.62
C LYS A 63 -21.51 -4.69 -8.55
N SER A 64 -20.46 -3.90 -8.79
CA SER A 64 -19.39 -4.16 -9.74
C SER A 64 -18.07 -3.68 -9.18
N THR A 65 -17.03 -4.52 -9.28
CA THR A 65 -15.68 -4.29 -8.75
C THR A 65 -14.70 -3.75 -9.81
N ARG A 66 -15.23 -3.47 -11.02
CA ARG A 66 -14.46 -3.02 -12.18
C ARG A 66 -14.17 -1.52 -12.10
N ILE A 67 -12.88 -1.19 -12.17
CA ILE A 67 -12.35 0.18 -12.07
C ILE A 67 -12.83 1.02 -13.28
N ASN A 68 -12.97 0.43 -14.46
CA ASN A 68 -13.42 1.14 -15.66
C ASN A 68 -14.89 1.63 -15.62
N GLN A 69 -15.71 1.12 -14.70
CA GLN A 69 -17.13 1.51 -14.59
C GLN A 69 -17.36 2.66 -13.57
N SER A 70 -16.32 3.16 -12.89
CA SER A 70 -16.44 4.23 -11.89
C SER A 70 -16.26 5.65 -12.45
N ASN A 71 -16.27 5.84 -13.77
CA ASN A 71 -16.08 7.13 -14.43
C ASN A 71 -17.35 8.01 -14.36
N LEU A 72 -17.66 8.55 -13.18
CA LEU A 72 -18.84 9.39 -12.94
C LEU A 72 -18.61 10.89 -13.10
N LEU A 73 -17.35 11.30 -13.21
CA LEU A 73 -16.93 12.69 -13.26
C LEU A 73 -16.59 13.16 -14.68
N ASN A 74 -16.86 12.33 -15.70
CA ASN A 74 -16.73 12.73 -17.09
C ASN A 74 -18.12 13.16 -17.59
N LYS A 75 -18.32 14.47 -17.66
CA LYS A 75 -19.50 15.10 -18.23
C LYS A 75 -19.24 15.43 -19.69
#